data_AF-A0A7S0BX82-F1
#
_entry.id   AF-A0A7S0BX82-F1
#
_cell.length_a   1.000
_cell.length_b   1.000
_cell.length_c   1.000
_cell.angle_alpha   90.00
_cell.angle_beta   90.00
_cell.angle_gamma   90.00
#
_symmetry.space_group_name_H-M   'P 1'
#
loop_
_entity.id
_entity.type
_entity.pdbx_description
1 polymer ?
#
loop_
_entity_poly.entity_id
_entity_poly.type
_entity_poly.pdbx_seq_one_letter_code
_entity_poly.pdbx_strand_id
1 'polypeptide(L)'
;NFPPLLQCVVQPGNGGPVEDWCNCEQVFDASPETTSMVVINGALDKLRGGFYPAVFFPKLASCVDRFYNRFESIFYLKPITDKGMYGWLYRVYPEPWQVILQTVEQGEKGFRIVNNLVYSSDERPSYNDAVAKLMDASRQM
;
A
#
# COMPACT_ATOMS: atom_id res chain seq x y z
N ASN A 1 -6.12 -24.95 25.34
CA ASN A 1 -5.65 -24.10 24.23
C ASN A 1 -6.37 -22.77 24.31
N PHE A 2 -5.65 -21.68 24.55
CA PHE A 2 -6.21 -20.34 24.43
C PHE A 2 -6.30 -19.99 22.94
N PRO A 3 -7.32 -19.24 22.50
CA PRO A 3 -7.37 -18.75 21.13
C PRO A 3 -6.20 -17.79 20.85
N PRO A 4 -5.76 -17.67 19.58
CA PRO A 4 -4.67 -16.78 19.22
C PRO A 4 -5.07 -15.31 19.44
N LEU A 5 -4.14 -14.50 19.94
CA LEU A 5 -4.33 -13.04 20.06
C LEU A 5 -4.05 -12.31 18.74
N LEU A 6 -3.29 -12.94 17.83
CA LEU A 6 -2.87 -12.37 16.56
C LEU A 6 -2.92 -13.42 15.46
N GLN A 7 -3.48 -13.03 14.32
CA GLN A 7 -3.39 -13.74 13.05
C GLN A 7 -2.45 -12.99 12.11
N CYS A 8 -1.43 -13.68 11.63
CA CYS A 8 -0.52 -13.15 10.63
C CYS A 8 -0.77 -13.86 9.29
N VAL A 9 -1.24 -13.12 8.30
CA VAL A 9 -1.47 -13.62 6.95
C VAL A 9 -0.36 -13.09 6.05
N VAL A 10 0.35 -13.98 5.38
CA VAL A 10 1.39 -13.62 4.40
C VAL A 10 0.90 -14.03 3.03
N GLN A 11 0.66 -13.06 2.16
CA GLN A 11 0.22 -13.32 0.79
C GLN A 11 1.40 -13.26 -0.18
N PRO A 12 1.33 -13.98 -1.33
CA PRO A 12 2.38 -13.93 -2.36
C PRO A 12 2.48 -12.56 -3.06
N GLY A 13 1.62 -11.59 -2.71
CA GLY A 13 1.61 -10.26 -3.30
C GLY A 13 0.74 -10.19 -4.53
N ASN A 14 1.33 -9.70 -5.62
CA ASN A 14 0.62 -9.32 -6.82
C ASN A 14 0.21 -10.53 -7.68
N GLY A 15 -0.89 -11.20 -7.32
CA GLY A 15 -1.51 -12.26 -8.15
C GLY A 15 -1.83 -13.56 -7.43
N GLY A 16 -2.20 -13.51 -6.14
CA GLY A 16 -2.83 -14.66 -5.49
C GLY A 16 -4.23 -14.95 -6.06
N PRO A 17 -4.75 -16.17 -5.90
CA PRO A 17 -6.16 -16.49 -6.15
C PRO A 17 -7.09 -15.47 -5.49
N VAL A 18 -8.16 -15.05 -6.17
CA VAL A 18 -9.13 -14.09 -5.63
C VAL A 18 -9.76 -14.61 -4.33
N GLU A 19 -9.88 -15.92 -4.27
CA GLU A 19 -10.39 -16.69 -3.15
C GLU A 19 -9.55 -16.49 -1.88
N ASP A 20 -8.23 -16.31 -1.99
CA ASP A 20 -7.35 -16.14 -0.83
C ASP A 20 -7.70 -14.87 -0.04
N TRP A 21 -8.07 -13.78 -0.74
CA TRP A 21 -8.54 -12.57 -0.09
C TRP A 21 -9.90 -12.77 0.60
N CYS A 22 -10.81 -13.49 -0.05
CA CYS A 22 -12.10 -13.83 0.58
C CYS A 22 -11.96 -14.79 1.77
N ASN A 23 -10.93 -15.64 1.79
CA ASN A 23 -10.66 -16.56 2.89
C ASN A 23 -10.09 -15.84 4.11
N CYS A 24 -9.35 -14.74 3.93
CA CYS A 24 -8.86 -13.94 5.07
C CYS A 24 -10.01 -13.44 5.95
N GLU A 25 -11.10 -13.00 5.34
CA GLU A 25 -12.28 -12.57 6.07
C GLU A 25 -12.93 -13.72 6.84
N GLN A 26 -13.11 -14.88 6.21
CA GLN A 26 -13.67 -16.06 6.89
C GLN A 26 -12.82 -16.48 8.10
N VAL A 27 -11.49 -16.38 7.98
CA VAL A 27 -10.55 -16.65 9.07
C VAL A 27 -10.70 -15.60 10.19
N PHE A 28 -10.86 -14.33 9.84
CA PHE A 28 -11.11 -13.27 10.80
C PHE A 28 -12.43 -13.46 11.55
N ASP A 29 -13.53 -13.73 10.83
CA ASP A 29 -14.87 -13.92 11.40
C ASP A 29 -14.98 -15.18 12.27
N ALA A 30 -14.17 -16.21 11.99
CA ALA A 30 -14.08 -17.42 12.81
C ALA A 30 -13.28 -17.20 14.12
N SER A 31 -12.72 -16.02 14.33
CA SER A 31 -11.86 -15.71 15.47
C SER A 31 -12.62 -15.01 16.59
N PRO A 32 -12.15 -15.12 17.85
CA PRO A 32 -12.68 -14.29 18.92
C PRO A 32 -12.52 -12.80 18.63
N GLU A 33 -13.41 -11.98 19.16
CA GLU A 33 -13.38 -10.52 19.02
C GLU A 33 -12.06 -9.88 19.52
N THR A 34 -11.30 -10.59 20.36
CA THR A 34 -9.99 -10.16 20.87
C THR A 34 -8.83 -10.39 19.90
N THR A 35 -9.05 -11.10 18.79
CA THR A 35 -7.99 -11.47 17.85
C THR A 35 -7.77 -10.39 16.80
N SER A 36 -6.55 -9.87 16.72
CA SER A 36 -6.17 -8.92 15.65
C SER A 36 -5.64 -9.65 14.42
N MET A 37 -5.81 -9.07 13.24
CA MET A 37 -5.22 -9.59 11.99
C MET A 37 -4.21 -8.60 11.39
N VAL A 38 -3.04 -9.13 11.01
CA VAL A 38 -2.02 -8.42 10.25
C VAL A 38 -1.83 -9.13 8.91
N VAL A 39 -1.97 -8.39 7.82
CA VAL A 39 -1.76 -8.89 6.46
C VAL A 39 -0.46 -8.31 5.91
N ILE A 40 0.51 -9.19 5.66
CA ILE A 40 1.80 -8.85 5.07
C ILE A 40 1.75 -9.12 3.57
N ASN A 41 2.22 -8.14 2.79
CA ASN A 41 2.29 -8.23 1.33
C ASN A 41 0.93 -8.54 0.68
N GLY A 42 -0.16 -7.98 1.22
CA GLY A 42 -1.51 -8.30 0.75
C GLY A 42 -1.94 -7.64 -0.56
N ALA A 43 -1.11 -6.77 -1.14
CA ALA A 43 -1.45 -5.93 -2.30
C ALA A 43 -2.82 -5.21 -2.15
N LEU A 44 -3.14 -4.77 -0.93
CA LEU A 44 -4.46 -4.22 -0.58
C LEU A 44 -4.78 -2.92 -1.35
N ASP A 45 -3.77 -2.22 -1.86
CA ASP A 45 -3.98 -1.08 -2.74
C ASP A 45 -4.63 -1.45 -4.07
N LYS A 46 -4.40 -2.67 -4.58
CA LYS A 46 -5.10 -3.17 -5.77
C LYS A 46 -6.56 -3.48 -5.48
N LEU A 47 -6.81 -4.14 -4.34
CA LEU A 47 -8.15 -4.48 -3.90
C LEU A 47 -8.99 -3.22 -3.68
N ARG A 48 -8.47 -2.28 -2.88
CA ARG A 48 -9.16 -1.04 -2.50
C ARG A 48 -9.17 -0.01 -3.63
N GLY A 49 -8.23 -0.11 -4.57
CA GLY A 49 -8.10 0.80 -5.72
C GLY A 49 -8.89 0.39 -6.96
N GLY A 50 -9.71 -0.66 -6.89
CA GLY A 50 -10.58 -1.07 -8.01
C GLY A 50 -9.86 -1.79 -9.15
N PHE A 51 -8.69 -2.37 -8.91
CA PHE A 51 -7.97 -3.16 -9.92
C PHE A 51 -8.81 -4.35 -10.42
N TYR A 52 -9.64 -4.92 -9.55
CA TYR A 52 -10.60 -5.98 -9.88
C TYR A 52 -12.00 -5.36 -10.08
N PRO A 53 -12.53 -5.32 -11.32
CA PRO A 53 -13.84 -4.71 -11.56
C PRO A 53 -14.98 -5.48 -10.90
N ALA A 54 -15.85 -4.78 -10.16
CA ALA A 54 -16.93 -5.39 -9.39
C ALA A 54 -17.91 -6.22 -10.24
N VAL A 55 -18.13 -5.85 -11.51
CA VAL A 55 -19.00 -6.59 -12.45
C VAL A 55 -18.51 -8.02 -12.67
N PHE A 56 -17.19 -8.24 -12.69
CA PHE A 56 -16.58 -9.56 -12.88
C PHE A 56 -16.25 -10.26 -11.56
N PHE A 57 -16.04 -9.50 -10.48
CA PHE A 57 -15.65 -10.01 -9.16
C PHE A 57 -16.56 -9.51 -8.03
N PRO A 58 -17.89 -9.75 -8.09
CA PRO A 58 -18.83 -9.17 -7.14
C PRO A 58 -18.58 -9.65 -5.69
N LYS A 59 -18.19 -10.92 -5.50
CA LYS A 59 -17.84 -11.46 -4.17
C LYS A 59 -16.64 -10.76 -3.55
N LEU A 60 -15.62 -10.49 -4.37
CA LEU A 60 -14.42 -9.77 -3.93
C LEU A 60 -14.75 -8.32 -3.62
N ALA A 61 -15.51 -7.64 -4.47
CA ALA A 61 -15.93 -6.25 -4.23
C ALA A 61 -16.67 -6.13 -2.89
N SER A 62 -17.66 -7.00 -2.65
CA SER A 62 -18.34 -7.04 -1.35
C SER A 62 -17.38 -7.33 -0.19
N CYS A 63 -16.34 -8.15 -0.38
CA CYS A 63 -15.32 -8.46 0.65
C CYS A 63 -14.48 -7.23 0.94
N VAL A 64 -14.04 -6.51 -0.09
CA VAL A 64 -13.30 -5.26 0.06
C VAL A 64 -14.09 -4.24 0.88
N ASP A 65 -15.37 -4.07 0.57
CA ASP A 65 -16.23 -3.10 1.25
C ASP A 65 -16.44 -3.42 2.73
N ARG A 66 -16.76 -4.68 3.05
CA ARG A 66 -17.10 -5.08 4.42
C ARG A 66 -15.90 -5.38 5.32
N PHE A 67 -14.77 -5.78 4.72
CA PHE A 67 -13.58 -6.26 5.43
C PHE A 67 -12.35 -5.37 5.19
N TYR A 68 -11.80 -5.34 3.97
CA TYR A 68 -10.49 -4.70 3.73
C TYR A 68 -10.49 -3.17 3.86
N ASN A 69 -11.63 -2.50 3.66
CA ASN A 69 -11.73 -1.06 3.83
C ASN A 69 -11.58 -0.59 5.28
N ARG A 70 -11.62 -1.50 6.25
CA ARG A 70 -11.41 -1.21 7.68
C ARG A 70 -9.94 -1.34 8.11
N PHE A 71 -9.06 -1.84 7.24
CA PHE A 71 -7.65 -2.07 7.59
C PHE A 71 -6.86 -0.76 7.59
N GLU A 72 -6.04 -0.58 8.63
CA GLU A 72 -5.06 0.50 8.73
C GLU A 72 -3.74 0.09 8.06
N SER A 73 -3.16 1.01 7.29
CA SER A 73 -1.86 0.78 6.65
C SER A 73 -0.73 1.05 7.64
N ILE A 74 -0.17 -0.01 8.23
CA ILE A 74 0.93 0.10 9.21
C ILE A 74 2.27 0.40 8.54
N PHE A 75 2.60 -0.37 7.50
CA PHE A 75 3.81 -0.16 6.70
C PHE A 75 3.42 -0.19 5.23
N TYR A 76 3.70 0.88 4.51
CA TYR A 76 3.42 1.00 3.10
C TYR A 76 4.66 1.50 2.37
N LEU A 77 5.07 0.76 1.35
CA LEU A 77 6.17 1.14 0.47
C LEU A 77 5.81 0.74 -0.95
N LYS A 78 5.55 1.72 -1.80
CA LYS A 78 5.23 1.49 -3.21
C LYS A 78 6.17 2.31 -4.10
N PRO A 79 6.92 1.68 -5.00
CA PRO A 79 7.71 2.41 -5.98
C PRO A 79 6.78 3.17 -6.93
N ILE A 80 7.19 4.37 -7.31
CA ILE A 80 6.60 5.17 -8.37
C ILE A 80 7.62 5.27 -9.48
N THR A 81 7.26 4.74 -10.65
CA THR A 81 8.04 4.84 -11.88
C THR A 81 7.08 5.19 -13.01
N ASP A 82 6.81 6.49 -13.17
CA ASP A 82 5.85 6.97 -14.16
C ASP A 82 6.24 8.38 -14.64
N LYS A 83 5.93 8.69 -15.91
CA LYS A 83 6.23 9.99 -16.56
C LYS A 83 7.70 10.45 -16.39
N GLY A 84 8.63 9.50 -16.37
CA GLY A 84 10.05 9.76 -16.16
C GLY A 84 10.45 10.11 -14.73
N MET A 85 9.51 10.07 -13.78
CA MET A 85 9.77 10.25 -12.35
C MET A 85 10.08 8.92 -11.68
N TYR A 86 11.04 8.96 -10.76
CA TYR A 86 11.39 7.85 -9.88
C TYR A 86 11.19 8.29 -8.44
N GLY A 87 10.50 7.48 -7.64
CA GLY A 87 10.21 7.84 -6.26
C GLY A 87 9.44 6.77 -5.51
N TRP A 88 8.94 7.15 -4.35
CA TRP A 88 8.23 6.25 -3.45
C TRP A 88 6.98 6.92 -2.87
N LEU A 89 5.87 6.19 -2.82
CA LEU A 89 4.79 6.46 -1.89
C LEU A 89 5.03 5.59 -0.64
N TYR A 90 5.22 6.24 0.49
CA TYR A 90 5.73 5.62 1.70
C TYR A 90 4.89 6.02 2.92
N ARG A 91 4.78 5.11 3.89
CA ARG A 91 4.23 5.39 5.22
C ARG A 91 4.70 4.35 6.24
N VAL A 92 5.02 4.82 7.43
CA VAL A 92 5.13 4.01 8.66
C VAL A 92 4.18 4.58 9.68
N TYR A 93 3.18 3.82 10.13
CA TYR A 93 2.25 4.29 11.15
C TYR A 93 2.99 4.61 12.47
N PRO A 94 2.65 5.70 13.18
CA PRO A 94 1.55 6.65 12.92
C PRO A 94 1.93 7.85 12.04
N GLU A 95 3.08 7.83 11.39
CA GLU A 95 3.55 8.96 10.58
C GLU A 95 2.62 9.23 9.38
N PRO A 96 2.60 10.48 8.88
CA PRO A 96 1.86 10.84 7.67
C PRO A 96 2.33 10.04 6.45
N TRP A 97 1.49 10.03 5.41
CA TRP A 97 1.87 9.57 4.08
C TRP A 97 2.91 10.50 3.48
N GLN A 98 3.94 9.91 2.89
CA GLN A 98 5.08 10.62 2.31
C GLN A 98 5.25 10.27 0.83
N VAL A 99 5.53 11.28 0.02
CA VAL A 99 6.00 11.10 -1.36
C VAL A 99 7.45 11.52 -1.43
N ILE A 100 8.30 10.59 -1.85
CA ILE A 100 9.76 10.76 -1.88
C ILE A 100 10.20 10.76 -3.34
N LEU A 101 10.83 11.84 -3.79
CA LEU A 101 11.48 11.93 -5.09
C LEU A 101 12.89 11.34 -5.01
N GLN A 102 13.19 10.42 -5.92
CA GLN A 102 14.49 9.81 -6.04
C GLN A 102 15.22 10.40 -7.25
N THR A 103 16.32 11.12 -7.01
CA THR A 103 17.19 11.70 -8.05
C THR A 103 18.56 11.06 -8.03
N VAL A 104 19.31 11.26 -9.13
CA VAL A 104 20.71 10.86 -9.22
C VAL A 104 21.55 12.12 -9.32
N GLU A 105 22.50 12.26 -8.40
CA GLU A 105 23.45 13.37 -8.38
C GLU A 105 24.87 12.87 -8.70
N GLN A 106 25.64 13.68 -9.42
CA GLN A 106 27.06 13.41 -9.65
C GLN A 106 27.87 13.99 -8.48
N GLY A 107 28.46 13.11 -7.67
CA GLY A 107 29.42 13.47 -6.64
C GLY A 107 30.86 13.25 -7.09
N GLU A 108 31.82 13.65 -6.24
CA GLU A 108 33.26 13.51 -6.50
C GLU A 108 33.70 12.05 -6.74
N LYS A 109 32.97 11.07 -6.18
CA LYS A 109 33.25 9.63 -6.28
C LYS A 109 32.30 8.87 -7.22
N GLY A 110 31.58 9.59 -8.09
CA GLY A 110 30.60 9.02 -9.01
C GLY A 110 29.16 9.38 -8.66
N PHE A 111 28.21 8.62 -9.20
CA PHE A 111 26.79 8.88 -9.02
C PHE A 111 26.28 8.42 -7.65
N ARG A 112 25.44 9.24 -7.01
CA ARG A 112 24.72 8.88 -5.78
C ARG A 112 23.22 9.05 -5.98
N ILE A 113 22.45 8.19 -5.33
CA ILE A 113 20.99 8.34 -5.26
C ILE A 113 20.67 9.26 -4.10
N VAL A 114 19.83 10.26 -4.34
CA VAL A 114 19.31 11.18 -3.32
C VAL A 114 17.81 11.02 -3.24
N ASN A 115 17.31 10.93 -2.01
CA ASN A 115 15.88 10.79 -1.71
C ASN A 115 15.41 12.06 -1.02
N ASN A 116 14.51 12.79 -1.67
CA ASN A 116 13.96 14.04 -1.16
C ASN A 116 12.48 13.85 -0.82
N LEU A 117 12.08 14.15 0.42
CA LEU A 117 10.67 14.22 0.77
C LEU A 117 10.06 15.45 0.08
N VAL A 118 9.09 15.23 -0.80
CA VAL A 118 8.47 16.33 -1.61
C VAL A 118 7.02 16.61 -1.22
N TYR A 119 6.36 15.68 -0.53
CA TYR A 119 4.99 15.86 -0.05
C TYR A 119 4.74 15.00 1.19
N SER A 120 3.94 15.53 2.11
CA SER A 120 3.49 14.85 3.32
C SER A 120 2.01 15.15 3.57
N SER A 121 1.23 14.16 3.99
CA SER A 121 -0.21 14.28 4.22
C SER A 121 -0.74 13.23 5.17
N ASP A 122 -1.71 13.58 6.02
CA ASP A 122 -2.37 12.61 6.92
C ASP A 122 -3.23 11.63 6.13
N GLU A 123 -3.82 12.10 5.02
CA GLU A 123 -4.57 11.25 4.08
C GLU A 123 -3.66 10.68 3.00
N ARG A 124 -3.98 9.47 2.57
CA ARG A 124 -3.25 8.78 1.50
C ARG A 124 -3.48 9.50 0.15
N PRO A 125 -2.43 10.00 -0.53
CA PRO A 125 -2.59 10.53 -1.88
C PRO A 125 -2.91 9.39 -2.87
N SER A 126 -3.67 9.70 -3.91
CA SER A 126 -3.82 8.77 -5.04
C SER A 126 -2.48 8.58 -5.74
N TYR A 127 -2.33 7.50 -6.52
CA TYR A 127 -1.10 7.27 -7.29
C TYR A 127 -0.82 8.43 -8.26
N ASN A 128 -1.86 8.93 -8.93
CA ASN A 128 -1.74 10.04 -9.88
C ASN A 128 -1.35 11.35 -9.18
N ASP A 129 -1.90 11.60 -7.98
CA ASP A 129 -1.52 12.77 -7.19
C ASP A 129 -0.07 12.68 -6.75
N ALA A 130 0.38 11.51 -6.28
CA ALA A 130 1.77 11.30 -5.90
C ALA A 130 2.72 11.53 -7.09
N VAL A 131 2.40 11.02 -8.28
CA VAL A 131 3.15 11.30 -9.51
C VAL A 131 3.17 12.80 -9.84
N ALA A 132 2.05 13.50 -9.68
CA ALA A 132 1.99 14.95 -9.88
C ALA A 132 2.92 15.70 -8.92
N LYS A 133 2.96 15.33 -7.63
CA LYS A 133 3.88 15.93 -6.64
C LYS A 133 5.34 15.71 -7.00
N LEU A 134 5.70 14.54 -7.52
CA LEU A 134 7.05 14.26 -8.01
C LEU A 134 7.42 15.17 -9.19
N MET A 135 6.52 15.30 -10.18
CA MET A 135 6.75 16.17 -11.34
C MET A 135 6.90 17.64 -10.96
N ASP A 136 6.06 18.14 -10.04
CA ASP A 136 6.12 19.53 -9.59
C ASP A 136 7.44 19.82 -8.87
N ALA A 137 7.88 18.92 -7.98
CA ALA A 137 9.16 19.06 -7.28
C ALA A 137 10.35 18.96 -8.23
N SER A 138 10.32 18.06 -9.21
CA SER A 138 11.39 17.90 -10.20
C SER A 138 11.56 19.12 -11.11
N ARG A 139 10.55 19.98 -11.28
CA ARG A 139 10.65 21.22 -12.05
C ARG A 139 11.27 22.38 -11.26
N GLN A 140 11.31 22.27 -9.94
CA GLN A 140 11.82 23.30 -9.03
C GLN A 140 13.30 23.09 -8.67
N MET A 141 13.86 21.92 -9.01
CA MET A 141 15.28 21.57 -8.87
C MET A 141 16.04 21.89 -10.16
#